data_AF-A0A7J6SWG1-F1
#
_entry.id   AF-A0A7J6SWG1-F1
#
_cell.length_a   1.000
_cell.length_b   1.000
_cell.length_c   1.000
_cell.angle_alpha   90.00
_cell.angle_beta   90.00
_cell.angle_gamma   90.00
#
_symmetry.space_group_name_H-M   'P 1'
#
loop_
_entity.id
_entity.type
_entity.pdbx_description
1 polymer ?
#
loop_
_entity_poly.entity_id
_entity_poly.type
_entity_poly.pdbx_seq_one_letter_code
_entity_poly.pdbx_strand_id
1 'polypeptide(L)'
;MDTRRVVMNILEATERAGWEVVDEVDLSRRHFLQGWVLRRIDGDDRLTHGRNLMVGFHDTDDVRMLLPDEPLRVSAVQDAIRGGISRAWKITKESEYAGAYEFKLKGRPFLAGGVDTVAARQMILGMCEELERARGYLLSNTYTLSARQGSQSSLVFKMPSIGQDEYGRGGRSSTYLGISLNSGDDIRLIPAPGESLDFVARDEIGRGITETWPRGVQKEGMYGESYEWKLRGYPWLAEGTDTVDARMLVGRIVGIMQSLGFELMPKVDCSGKLADLSFMMFRRPPTALRTLPPPPVLCLSLHTYDRVRFTCTDTKVVEEVSSRVRASLGPPHLPVDVVESSRWYGRALEFKISGWPFHGMMCSQTALAAGLVILTMIDALRELGWELKASLDVSGKVRTESHNNGNGNRSSTSYKEDLSSMYFVRPSPRR
;
A
#
# COMPACT_ATOMS: atom_id res chain seq x y z
N MET A 1 6.95 -20.90 -6.61
CA MET A 1 5.62 -20.71 -7.25
C MET A 1 4.49 -21.29 -6.42
N ASP A 2 4.72 -22.40 -5.71
CA ASP A 2 3.66 -23.08 -4.95
C ASP A 2 3.01 -22.20 -3.87
N THR A 3 3.76 -21.35 -3.17
CA THR A 3 3.22 -20.39 -2.19
C THR A 3 2.15 -19.48 -2.80
N ARG A 4 2.37 -18.98 -4.01
CA ARG A 4 1.40 -18.12 -4.72
C ARG A 4 0.12 -18.87 -5.07
N ARG A 5 0.23 -20.14 -5.48
CA ARG A 5 -0.95 -20.99 -5.74
C ARG A 5 -1.74 -21.27 -4.46
N VAL A 6 -1.04 -21.57 -3.36
CA VAL A 6 -1.69 -21.77 -2.05
C VAL A 6 -2.45 -20.51 -1.63
N VAL A 7 -1.83 -19.34 -1.74
CA VAL A 7 -2.48 -18.06 -1.43
C VAL A 7 -3.69 -17.81 -2.32
N MET A 8 -3.60 -18.05 -3.62
CA MET A 8 -4.75 -17.92 -4.52
C MET A 8 -5.92 -18.82 -4.12
N ASN A 9 -5.64 -20.08 -3.76
CA ASN A 9 -6.68 -20.99 -3.27
C ASN A 9 -7.30 -20.50 -1.95
N ILE A 10 -6.50 -19.90 -1.05
CA ILE A 10 -7.00 -19.31 0.20
C ILE A 10 -7.90 -18.12 -0.11
N LEU A 11 -7.51 -17.23 -1.03
CA LEU A 11 -8.30 -16.07 -1.43
C LEU A 11 -9.66 -16.53 -2.01
N GLU A 12 -9.65 -17.47 -2.95
CA GLU A 12 -10.87 -18.02 -3.53
C GLU A 12 -11.77 -18.72 -2.49
N ALA A 13 -11.19 -19.43 -1.52
CA ALA A 13 -11.95 -20.03 -0.44
C ALA A 13 -12.56 -18.98 0.51
N THR A 14 -11.80 -17.92 0.80
CA THR A 14 -12.24 -16.80 1.64
C THR A 14 -13.40 -16.05 1.01
N GLU A 15 -13.30 -15.77 -0.29
CA GLU A 15 -14.35 -15.10 -1.07
C GLU A 15 -15.61 -15.96 -1.17
N ARG A 16 -15.47 -17.27 -1.44
CA ARG A 16 -16.60 -18.21 -1.40
C ARG A 16 -17.29 -18.27 -0.04
N ALA A 17 -16.56 -18.02 1.05
CA ALA A 17 -17.12 -17.91 2.40
C ALA A 17 -17.81 -16.56 2.66
N GLY A 18 -17.82 -15.64 1.70
CA GLY A 18 -18.44 -14.32 1.80
C GLY A 18 -17.54 -13.28 2.45
N TRP A 19 -16.22 -13.44 2.36
CA TRP A 19 -15.24 -12.51 2.91
C TRP A 19 -14.28 -12.02 1.83
N GLU A 20 -13.88 -10.77 1.90
CA GLU A 20 -12.80 -10.22 1.08
C GLU A 20 -11.65 -9.76 1.97
N VAL A 21 -10.44 -9.82 1.44
CA VAL A 21 -9.28 -9.19 2.06
C VAL A 21 -9.31 -7.71 1.70
N VAL A 22 -9.44 -6.85 2.71
CA VAL A 22 -9.38 -5.39 2.55
C VAL A 22 -7.94 -4.96 2.32
N ASP A 23 -7.04 -5.42 3.18
CA ASP A 23 -5.63 -5.03 3.13
C ASP A 23 -4.72 -5.98 3.91
N GLU A 24 -3.43 -5.93 3.63
CA GLU A 24 -2.35 -6.58 4.37
C GLU A 24 -1.64 -5.58 5.29
N VAL A 25 -1.53 -5.90 6.57
CA VAL A 25 -0.96 -5.02 7.60
C VAL A 25 0.23 -5.68 8.28
N ASP A 26 1.34 -4.94 8.43
CA ASP A 26 2.52 -5.42 9.14
C ASP A 26 2.31 -5.31 10.67
N LEU A 27 2.39 -6.44 11.36
CA LEU A 27 2.13 -6.56 12.80
C LEU A 27 3.40 -6.77 13.63
N SER A 28 4.53 -7.14 13.01
CA SER A 28 5.79 -7.32 13.74
C SER A 28 7.00 -6.81 12.96
N ARG A 29 8.02 -6.41 13.71
CA ARG A 29 9.26 -5.86 13.17
C ARG A 29 10.25 -6.94 12.74
N ARG A 30 10.45 -7.99 13.57
CA ARG A 30 11.56 -8.94 13.41
C ARG A 30 11.20 -10.26 12.73
N HIS A 31 9.94 -10.69 12.80
CA HIS A 31 9.59 -12.09 12.52
C HIS A 31 8.60 -12.26 11.36
N PHE A 32 8.43 -11.23 10.52
CA PHE A 32 7.51 -11.24 9.39
C PHE A 32 6.13 -11.75 9.81
N LEU A 33 5.41 -10.90 10.54
CA LEU A 33 4.02 -11.17 10.89
C LEU A 33 3.16 -10.19 10.10
N GLN A 34 2.53 -10.70 9.06
CA GLN A 34 1.56 -9.96 8.26
C GLN A 34 0.16 -10.46 8.61
N GLY A 35 -0.72 -9.52 8.94
CA GLY A 35 -2.12 -9.78 9.20
C GLY A 35 -2.96 -9.39 7.98
N TRP A 36 -3.90 -10.24 7.59
CA TRP A 36 -4.91 -9.85 6.61
C TRP A 36 -6.13 -9.33 7.35
N VAL A 37 -6.59 -8.15 6.97
CA VAL A 37 -7.84 -7.58 7.47
C VAL A 37 -8.95 -8.02 6.51
N LEU A 38 -9.90 -8.80 7.02
CA LEU A 38 -11.01 -9.33 6.24
C LEU A 38 -12.28 -8.53 6.51
N ARG A 39 -13.07 -8.33 5.46
CA ARG A 39 -14.41 -7.74 5.55
C ARG A 39 -15.44 -8.71 4.99
N ARG A 40 -16.59 -8.81 5.67
CA ARG A 40 -17.73 -9.56 5.15
C ARG A 40 -18.33 -8.81 3.95
N ILE A 41 -18.54 -9.52 2.86
CA ILE A 41 -19.18 -9.01 1.65
C ILE A 41 -20.69 -8.97 1.90
N ASP A 42 -21.28 -7.78 1.84
CA ASP A 42 -22.72 -7.57 2.00
C ASP A 42 -23.41 -7.69 0.61
N GLY A 43 -24.39 -8.60 0.47
CA GLY A 43 -25.25 -8.70 -0.72
C GLY A 43 -24.95 -9.84 -1.73
N ASP A 44 -25.58 -9.73 -2.90
CA ASP A 44 -25.58 -10.72 -4.00
C ASP A 44 -24.32 -10.65 -4.90
N ASP A 45 -23.31 -9.86 -4.50
CA ASP A 45 -21.99 -9.71 -5.16
C ASP A 45 -21.14 -11.01 -5.16
N ARG A 46 -21.76 -12.14 -4.82
CA ARG A 46 -21.15 -13.47 -4.74
C ARG A 46 -20.87 -14.11 -6.10
N LEU A 47 -20.95 -13.38 -7.21
CA LEU A 47 -21.12 -13.96 -8.55
C LEU A 47 -19.88 -13.88 -9.46
N THR A 48 -18.72 -13.48 -8.96
CA THR A 48 -17.47 -13.49 -9.77
C THR A 48 -16.32 -14.25 -9.12
N HIS A 49 -16.62 -15.31 -8.39
CA HIS A 49 -15.61 -16.16 -7.76
C HIS A 49 -14.88 -17.05 -8.79
N GLY A 50 -13.54 -17.00 -8.79
CA GLY A 50 -12.68 -17.92 -9.56
C GLY A 50 -11.98 -17.34 -10.79
N ARG A 51 -11.87 -16.01 -10.92
CA ARG A 51 -11.18 -15.35 -12.06
C ARG A 51 -10.01 -14.47 -11.63
N ASN A 52 -9.48 -14.70 -10.44
CA ASN A 52 -8.40 -13.92 -9.88
C ASN A 52 -7.12 -14.14 -10.72
N LEU A 53 -6.49 -13.04 -11.14
CA LEU A 53 -5.20 -13.04 -11.81
C LEU A 53 -4.14 -12.66 -10.79
N MET A 54 -3.09 -13.47 -10.64
CA MET A 54 -1.94 -13.10 -9.84
C MET A 54 -0.72 -12.79 -10.73
N VAL A 55 -0.10 -11.64 -10.51
CA VAL A 55 1.17 -11.24 -11.12
C VAL A 55 2.20 -11.03 -10.02
N GLY A 56 3.26 -11.83 -10.00
CA GLY A 56 4.32 -11.73 -9.00
C GLY A 56 5.63 -11.28 -9.61
N PHE A 57 6.33 -10.39 -8.92
CA PHE A 57 7.73 -10.09 -9.21
C PHE A 57 8.63 -11.17 -8.59
N HIS A 58 9.72 -11.50 -9.27
CA HIS A 58 10.65 -12.54 -8.84
C HIS A 58 12.10 -12.19 -9.18
N ASP A 59 12.99 -12.62 -8.28
CA ASP A 59 14.42 -12.32 -8.29
C ASP A 59 14.69 -10.85 -8.62
N THR A 60 15.36 -10.58 -9.72
CA THR A 60 15.78 -9.22 -10.08
C THR A 60 15.09 -8.68 -11.34
N ASP A 61 14.44 -9.56 -12.10
CA ASP A 61 14.10 -9.32 -13.49
C ASP A 61 12.99 -10.24 -14.05
N ASP A 62 12.26 -10.98 -13.23
CA ASP A 62 11.18 -11.86 -13.69
C ASP A 62 9.81 -11.35 -13.26
N VAL A 63 8.89 -11.21 -14.22
CA VAL A 63 7.46 -11.05 -13.95
C VAL A 63 6.78 -12.37 -14.26
N ARG A 64 6.00 -12.90 -13.32
CA ARG A 64 5.32 -14.19 -13.51
C ARG A 64 3.83 -14.08 -13.25
N MET A 65 3.04 -14.62 -14.17
CA MET A 65 1.59 -14.62 -14.16
C MET A 65 1.05 -16.01 -13.82
N LEU A 66 0.08 -16.05 -12.91
CA LEU A 66 -0.75 -17.21 -12.60
C LEU A 66 -2.21 -16.84 -12.85
N LEU A 67 -2.84 -17.55 -13.80
CA LEU A 67 -4.26 -17.42 -14.11
C LEU A 67 -4.79 -18.81 -14.49
N PRO A 68 -5.53 -19.49 -13.60
CA PRO A 68 -6.16 -20.77 -13.92
C PRO A 68 -7.44 -20.54 -14.74
N ASP A 69 -7.28 -20.31 -16.04
CA ASP A 69 -8.39 -19.96 -16.95
C ASP A 69 -8.17 -20.56 -18.36
N GLU A 70 -9.16 -20.42 -19.24
CA GLU A 70 -9.15 -20.95 -20.61
C GLU A 70 -8.01 -20.34 -21.46
N PRO A 71 -7.35 -21.13 -22.34
CA PRO A 71 -6.13 -20.72 -23.06
C PRO A 71 -6.26 -19.41 -23.83
N LEU A 72 -7.40 -19.16 -24.48
CA LEU A 72 -7.65 -17.92 -25.22
C LEU A 72 -7.63 -16.68 -24.32
N ARG A 73 -8.19 -16.80 -23.10
CA ARG A 73 -8.22 -15.69 -22.14
C ARG A 73 -6.86 -15.51 -21.51
N VAL A 74 -6.16 -16.60 -21.19
CA VAL A 74 -4.78 -16.58 -20.72
C VAL A 74 -3.88 -15.84 -21.72
N SER A 75 -3.95 -16.17 -23.01
CA SER A 75 -3.18 -15.47 -24.07
C SER A 75 -3.51 -13.98 -24.12
N ALA A 76 -4.79 -13.60 -24.07
CA ALA A 76 -5.17 -12.19 -24.13
C ALA A 76 -4.68 -11.39 -22.90
N VAL A 77 -4.60 -12.02 -21.72
CA VAL A 77 -4.03 -11.40 -20.52
C VAL A 77 -2.50 -11.33 -20.61
N GLN A 78 -1.85 -12.35 -21.16
CA GLN A 78 -0.41 -12.31 -21.46
C GLN A 78 -0.08 -11.15 -22.40
N ASP A 79 -0.88 -10.94 -23.44
CA ASP A 79 -0.72 -9.84 -24.39
C ASP A 79 -0.86 -8.46 -23.71
N ALA A 80 -1.82 -8.31 -22.80
CA ALA A 80 -1.99 -7.07 -22.03
C ALA A 80 -0.79 -6.80 -21.11
N ILE A 81 -0.30 -7.81 -20.38
CA ILE A 81 0.90 -7.66 -19.53
C ILE A 81 2.13 -7.34 -20.39
N ARG A 82 2.31 -8.04 -21.51
CA ARG A 82 3.41 -7.79 -22.46
C ARG A 82 3.36 -6.37 -22.99
N GLY A 83 2.18 -5.88 -23.38
CA GLY A 83 1.95 -4.52 -23.83
C GLY A 83 2.32 -3.48 -22.77
N GLY A 84 1.86 -3.69 -21.53
CA GLY A 84 2.15 -2.79 -20.40
C GLY A 84 3.62 -2.74 -20.05
N ILE A 85 4.30 -3.90 -20.01
CA ILE A 85 5.74 -3.97 -19.76
C ILE A 85 6.51 -3.27 -20.87
N SER A 86 6.19 -3.55 -22.13
CA SER A 86 6.95 -3.09 -23.30
C SER A 86 6.92 -1.57 -23.50
N ARG A 87 6.00 -0.85 -22.85
CA ARG A 87 5.93 0.61 -22.86
C ARG A 87 7.01 1.29 -22.02
N ALA A 88 7.56 0.60 -21.02
CA ALA A 88 8.53 1.18 -20.08
C ALA A 88 9.81 0.35 -19.94
N TRP A 89 9.77 -0.93 -20.31
CA TRP A 89 10.86 -1.87 -20.13
C TRP A 89 10.95 -2.88 -21.27
N LYS A 90 12.08 -3.57 -21.38
CA LYS A 90 12.31 -4.57 -22.44
C LYS A 90 12.14 -5.99 -21.92
N ILE A 91 11.30 -6.79 -22.58
CA ILE A 91 11.25 -8.25 -22.44
C ILE A 91 12.33 -8.87 -23.32
N THR A 92 13.02 -9.87 -22.80
CA THR A 92 14.11 -10.60 -23.47
C THR A 92 13.74 -12.03 -23.83
N LYS A 93 12.87 -12.65 -23.02
CA LYS A 93 12.39 -14.01 -23.23
C LYS A 93 11.03 -14.16 -22.54
N GLU A 94 10.19 -15.02 -23.10
CA GLU A 94 8.96 -15.48 -22.46
C GLU A 94 8.94 -17.01 -22.44
N SER A 95 8.49 -17.60 -21.33
CA SER A 95 8.46 -19.05 -21.16
C SER A 95 7.48 -19.51 -20.08
N GLU A 96 7.15 -20.79 -20.09
CA GLU A 96 6.49 -21.44 -18.96
C GLU A 96 7.51 -21.75 -17.85
N TYR A 97 7.14 -21.41 -16.61
CA TYR A 97 7.93 -21.69 -15.42
C TYR A 97 7.04 -22.21 -14.30
N ALA A 98 7.14 -23.51 -13.99
CA ALA A 98 6.38 -24.15 -12.92
C ALA A 98 4.89 -23.76 -12.98
N GLY A 99 4.23 -23.99 -14.12
CA GLY A 99 2.78 -23.71 -14.30
C GLY A 99 2.39 -22.23 -14.19
N ALA A 100 3.34 -21.31 -14.38
CA ALA A 100 3.11 -19.88 -14.50
C ALA A 100 3.80 -19.38 -15.77
N TYR A 101 3.22 -18.35 -16.40
CA TYR A 101 3.84 -17.72 -17.55
C TYR A 101 4.85 -16.66 -17.09
N GLU A 102 6.08 -16.73 -17.57
CA GLU A 102 7.19 -15.87 -17.17
C GLU A 102 7.59 -14.91 -18.29
N PHE A 103 7.73 -13.64 -17.93
CA PHE A 103 8.36 -12.59 -18.73
C PHE A 103 9.74 -12.26 -18.14
N LYS A 104 10.81 -12.62 -18.87
CA LYS A 104 12.19 -12.30 -18.50
C LYS A 104 12.53 -10.89 -18.97
N LEU A 105 12.83 -9.99 -18.05
CA LEU A 105 13.13 -8.60 -18.33
C LEU A 105 14.63 -8.38 -18.60
N LYS A 106 14.96 -7.37 -19.41
CA LYS A 106 16.36 -6.98 -19.62
C LYS A 106 16.91 -6.32 -18.36
N GLY A 107 18.07 -6.76 -17.89
CA GLY A 107 18.76 -6.11 -16.77
C GLY A 107 18.21 -6.52 -15.42
N ARG A 108 18.04 -5.58 -14.48
CA ARG A 108 17.58 -5.83 -13.10
C ARG A 108 16.59 -4.76 -12.62
N PRO A 109 15.41 -4.62 -13.24
CA PRO A 109 14.45 -3.56 -12.91
C PRO A 109 14.05 -3.54 -11.43
N PHE A 110 14.00 -4.70 -10.77
CA PHE A 110 13.65 -4.79 -9.36
C PHE A 110 14.83 -4.51 -8.41
N LEU A 111 16.02 -4.26 -8.94
CA LEU A 111 17.15 -3.70 -8.19
C LEU A 111 17.61 -2.37 -8.78
N ALA A 112 16.74 -1.71 -9.55
CA ALA A 112 17.08 -0.45 -10.20
C ALA A 112 17.54 0.61 -9.18
N GLY A 113 18.38 1.51 -9.67
CA GLY A 113 18.84 2.70 -8.96
C GLY A 113 18.66 3.93 -9.84
N GLY A 114 18.75 5.12 -9.26
CA GLY A 114 18.70 6.35 -10.05
C GLY A 114 17.39 6.50 -10.83
N VAL A 115 17.51 6.95 -12.09
CA VAL A 115 16.38 7.23 -12.99
C VAL A 115 15.66 5.95 -13.44
N ASP A 116 16.36 4.81 -13.50
CA ASP A 116 15.74 3.53 -13.89
C ASP A 116 14.63 3.09 -12.93
N THR A 117 14.65 3.59 -11.69
CA THR A 117 13.57 3.34 -10.71
C THR A 117 12.25 4.01 -11.10
N VAL A 118 12.29 5.04 -11.94
CA VAL A 118 11.09 5.67 -12.52
C VAL A 118 10.51 4.74 -13.58
N ALA A 119 11.33 4.29 -14.53
CA ALA A 119 10.90 3.38 -15.60
C ALA A 119 10.38 2.03 -15.04
N ALA A 120 11.00 1.48 -14.00
CA ALA A 120 10.50 0.27 -13.33
C ALA A 120 9.11 0.47 -12.70
N ARG A 121 8.82 1.65 -12.13
CA ARG A 121 7.50 1.98 -11.59
C ARG A 121 6.48 2.29 -12.68
N GLN A 122 6.90 2.96 -13.77
CA GLN A 122 6.08 3.15 -14.96
C GLN A 122 5.68 1.81 -15.60
N MET A 123 6.57 0.81 -15.59
CA MET A 123 6.24 -0.56 -16.04
C MET A 123 5.06 -1.15 -15.25
N ILE A 124 5.03 -0.93 -13.93
CA ILE A 124 3.94 -1.41 -13.06
C ILE A 124 2.64 -0.66 -13.34
N LEU A 125 2.71 0.68 -13.50
CA LEU A 125 1.56 1.48 -13.91
C LEU A 125 1.01 1.04 -15.27
N GLY A 126 1.90 0.81 -16.24
CA GLY A 126 1.56 0.36 -17.58
C GLY A 126 0.90 -1.02 -17.59
N MET A 127 1.37 -1.96 -16.77
CA MET A 127 0.68 -3.25 -16.60
C MET A 127 -0.74 -3.07 -16.07
N CYS A 128 -0.95 -2.22 -15.05
CA CYS A 128 -2.27 -2.00 -14.48
C CYS A 128 -3.21 -1.33 -15.47
N GLU A 129 -2.73 -0.30 -16.17
CA GLU A 129 -3.49 0.40 -17.21
C GLU A 129 -3.89 -0.53 -18.35
N GLU A 130 -2.96 -1.34 -18.86
CA GLU A 130 -3.24 -2.26 -19.97
C GLU A 130 -4.14 -3.42 -19.58
N LEU A 131 -4.00 -3.96 -18.37
CA LEU A 131 -4.89 -4.99 -17.85
C LEU A 131 -6.32 -4.47 -17.68
N GLU A 132 -6.50 -3.25 -17.19
CA GLU A 132 -7.82 -2.63 -17.12
C GLU A 132 -8.37 -2.38 -18.54
N ARG A 133 -7.59 -1.69 -19.39
CA ARG A 133 -8.03 -1.24 -20.71
C ARG A 133 -8.39 -2.39 -21.64
N ALA A 134 -7.57 -3.46 -21.67
CA ALA A 134 -7.77 -4.56 -22.60
C ALA A 134 -8.71 -5.63 -22.04
N ARG A 135 -8.70 -5.86 -20.72
CA ARG A 135 -9.32 -7.04 -20.10
C ARG A 135 -10.24 -6.74 -18.91
N GLY A 136 -10.35 -5.50 -18.45
CA GLY A 136 -11.16 -5.10 -17.30
C GLY A 136 -10.61 -5.57 -15.95
N TYR A 137 -9.33 -5.97 -15.89
CA TYR A 137 -8.69 -6.39 -14.65
C TYR A 137 -8.21 -5.17 -13.85
N LEU A 138 -8.73 -5.02 -12.63
CA LEU A 138 -8.33 -3.99 -11.67
C LEU A 138 -7.46 -4.60 -10.57
N LEU A 139 -6.40 -3.90 -10.17
CA LEU A 139 -5.59 -4.31 -9.02
C LEU A 139 -6.43 -4.22 -7.75
N SER A 140 -6.70 -5.37 -7.14
CA SER A 140 -7.53 -5.51 -5.94
C SER A 140 -6.69 -5.48 -4.67
N ASN A 141 -5.60 -6.25 -4.65
CA ASN A 141 -4.74 -6.40 -3.46
C ASN A 141 -3.30 -6.68 -3.87
N THR A 142 -2.39 -6.44 -2.94
CA THR A 142 -0.99 -6.85 -3.03
C THR A 142 -0.61 -7.65 -1.80
N TYR A 143 0.29 -8.61 -1.97
CA TYR A 143 0.74 -9.49 -0.90
C TYR A 143 2.25 -9.67 -0.93
N THR A 144 2.89 -9.53 0.22
CA THR A 144 4.28 -9.98 0.39
C THR A 144 4.25 -11.40 0.90
N LEU A 145 4.78 -12.35 0.12
CA LEU A 145 4.59 -13.78 0.43
C LEU A 145 5.84 -14.46 1.01
N SER A 146 6.84 -13.68 1.38
CA SER A 146 8.10 -14.17 1.89
C SER A 146 8.74 -13.18 2.85
N ALA A 147 9.22 -13.70 3.98
CA ALA A 147 10.03 -12.97 4.95
C ALA A 147 11.47 -12.71 4.48
N ARG A 148 11.91 -13.34 3.39
CA ARG A 148 13.27 -13.18 2.89
C ARG A 148 13.51 -11.75 2.42
N GLN A 149 14.66 -11.20 2.78
CA GLN A 149 15.13 -9.94 2.22
C GLN A 149 15.12 -10.02 0.68
N GLY A 150 14.61 -8.97 0.02
CA GLY A 150 14.38 -8.98 -1.42
C GLY A 150 13.01 -9.52 -1.84
N SER A 151 12.14 -9.92 -0.90
CA SER A 151 10.77 -10.29 -1.25
C SER A 151 10.01 -9.11 -1.83
N GLN A 152 9.33 -9.35 -2.95
CA GLN A 152 8.57 -8.37 -3.70
C GLN A 152 7.08 -8.71 -3.66
N SER A 153 6.24 -7.73 -4.00
CA SER A 153 4.79 -7.92 -4.03
C SER A 153 4.33 -8.95 -5.06
N SER A 154 3.27 -9.66 -4.68
CA SER A 154 2.41 -10.43 -5.57
C SER A 154 1.09 -9.67 -5.70
N LEU A 155 0.80 -9.20 -6.90
CA LEU A 155 -0.36 -8.38 -7.23
C LEU A 155 -1.52 -9.29 -7.60
N VAL A 156 -2.68 -9.07 -7.02
CA VAL A 156 -3.91 -9.79 -7.35
C VAL A 156 -4.88 -8.83 -8.04
N PHE A 157 -5.24 -9.19 -9.26
CA PHE A 157 -6.18 -8.46 -10.10
C PHE A 157 -7.52 -9.20 -10.16
N LYS A 158 -8.60 -8.43 -10.17
CA LYS A 158 -9.97 -8.92 -10.25
C LYS A 158 -10.75 -8.18 -11.32
N MET A 159 -11.75 -8.85 -11.89
CA MET A 159 -12.76 -8.18 -12.70
C MET A 159 -13.90 -7.70 -11.79
N PRO A 160 -14.28 -6.42 -11.81
CA PRO A 160 -15.41 -5.94 -11.03
C PRO A 160 -16.72 -6.61 -11.49
N SER A 161 -17.63 -6.85 -10.54
CA SER A 161 -18.92 -7.54 -10.76
C SER A 161 -19.90 -6.75 -11.63
N ILE A 162 -19.72 -5.43 -11.77
CA ILE A 162 -20.69 -4.53 -12.39
C ILE A 162 -20.21 -4.10 -13.78
N GLY A 163 -21.05 -4.39 -14.79
CA GLY A 163 -21.12 -3.68 -16.07
C GLY A 163 -20.09 -4.08 -17.12
N GLN A 164 -20.28 -5.23 -17.78
CA GLN A 164 -19.65 -5.51 -19.09
C GLN A 164 -19.94 -4.44 -20.15
N ASP A 165 -20.93 -3.56 -19.91
CA ASP A 165 -21.42 -2.58 -20.87
C ASP A 165 -20.83 -1.16 -20.72
N GLU A 166 -20.25 -0.80 -19.57
CA GLU A 166 -19.70 0.57 -19.36
C GLU A 166 -18.21 0.69 -19.72
N TYR A 167 -17.42 -0.36 -19.57
CA TYR A 167 -15.99 -0.34 -19.89
C TYR A 167 -15.70 -0.40 -21.40
N GLY A 168 -16.72 -0.66 -22.23
CA GLY A 168 -16.58 -0.90 -23.67
C GLY A 168 -17.16 0.16 -24.62
N ARG A 169 -17.85 1.19 -24.12
CA ARG A 169 -18.51 2.19 -24.98
C ARG A 169 -18.25 3.63 -24.52
N GLY A 170 -17.03 4.13 -24.70
CA GLY A 170 -16.81 5.57 -24.47
C GLY A 170 -15.37 6.08 -24.38
N GLY A 171 -14.48 5.69 -25.29
CA GLY A 171 -13.34 6.51 -25.76
C GLY A 171 -12.28 7.09 -24.79
N ARG A 172 -12.42 6.98 -23.45
CA ARG A 172 -11.43 7.46 -22.47
C ARG A 172 -11.06 6.33 -21.53
N SER A 173 -9.76 6.01 -21.49
CA SER A 173 -9.17 5.10 -20.50
C SER A 173 -9.07 5.78 -19.14
N SER A 174 -9.06 4.97 -18.07
CA SER A 174 -8.69 5.43 -16.73
C SER A 174 -7.28 6.00 -16.71
N THR A 175 -7.05 7.06 -15.94
CA THR A 175 -5.70 7.64 -15.76
C THR A 175 -5.01 6.97 -14.58
N TYR A 176 -3.75 6.57 -14.75
CA TYR A 176 -2.92 6.02 -13.69
C TYR A 176 -1.76 6.97 -13.36
N LEU A 177 -1.51 7.17 -12.07
CA LEU A 177 -0.38 7.92 -11.54
C LEU A 177 0.27 7.15 -10.39
N GLY A 178 1.56 7.34 -10.21
CA GLY A 178 2.32 6.80 -9.09
C GLY A 178 2.90 7.92 -8.24
N ILE A 179 2.91 7.74 -6.92
CA ILE A 179 3.67 8.58 -6.00
C ILE A 179 4.63 7.69 -5.22
N SER A 180 5.92 8.01 -5.28
CA SER A 180 6.94 7.28 -4.51
C SER A 180 7.62 8.21 -3.52
N LEU A 181 7.81 7.70 -2.30
CA LEU A 181 8.70 8.30 -1.31
C LEU A 181 10.09 7.70 -1.55
N ASN A 182 11.11 8.53 -1.64
CA ASN A 182 12.46 8.08 -1.99
C ASN A 182 13.49 8.72 -1.06
N SER A 183 14.62 8.02 -0.92
CA SER A 183 15.73 8.49 -0.08
C SER A 183 15.22 8.79 1.35
N GLY A 184 15.77 9.80 2.01
CA GLY A 184 15.23 10.28 3.30
C GLY A 184 14.23 11.43 3.18
N ASP A 185 14.09 12.03 2.00
CA ASP A 185 13.50 13.37 1.84
C ASP A 185 12.91 13.69 0.46
N ASP A 186 12.83 12.75 -0.48
CA ASP A 186 12.32 13.01 -1.83
C ASP A 186 10.90 12.43 -2.02
N ILE A 187 10.03 13.14 -2.74
CA ILE A 187 8.72 12.66 -3.23
C ILE A 187 8.74 12.75 -4.75
N ARG A 188 8.30 11.71 -5.46
CA ARG A 188 8.17 11.73 -6.92
C ARG A 188 6.76 11.44 -7.37
N LEU A 189 6.22 12.30 -8.25
CA LEU A 189 5.02 12.07 -9.05
C LEU A 189 5.42 11.44 -10.40
N ILE A 190 4.90 10.25 -10.66
CA ILE A 190 5.30 9.39 -11.79
C ILE A 190 4.06 9.15 -12.68
N PRO A 191 4.04 9.63 -13.93
CA PRO A 191 2.96 9.32 -14.85
C PRO A 191 3.05 7.88 -15.37
N ALA A 192 1.93 7.32 -15.84
CA ALA A 192 1.94 6.09 -16.61
C ALA A 192 2.84 6.22 -17.86
N PRO A 193 3.38 5.11 -18.41
CA PRO A 193 4.43 5.19 -19.43
C PRO A 193 3.92 5.78 -20.75
N GLY A 194 4.51 6.89 -21.20
CA GLY A 194 4.05 7.59 -22.41
C GLY A 194 2.92 8.58 -22.18
N GLU A 195 2.44 8.72 -20.94
CA GLU A 195 1.53 9.81 -20.54
C GLU A 195 2.32 11.06 -20.16
N SER A 196 1.69 12.22 -20.37
CA SER A 196 2.26 13.49 -19.90
C SER A 196 2.07 13.68 -18.40
N LEU A 197 2.94 14.47 -17.77
CA LEU A 197 2.83 14.79 -16.36
C LEU A 197 1.51 15.55 -16.08
N ASP A 198 0.75 15.10 -15.08
CA ASP A 198 -0.43 15.82 -14.61
C ASP A 198 -0.02 17.07 -13.81
N PHE A 199 -0.04 18.23 -14.48
CA PHE A 199 0.36 19.51 -13.88
C PHE A 199 -0.57 19.97 -12.76
N VAL A 200 -1.85 19.56 -12.77
CA VAL A 200 -2.79 19.90 -11.69
C VAL A 200 -2.42 19.09 -10.45
N ALA A 201 -2.22 17.77 -10.59
CA ALA A 201 -1.76 16.95 -9.48
C ALA A 201 -0.42 17.43 -8.93
N ARG A 202 0.52 17.81 -9.82
CA ARG A 202 1.80 18.42 -9.43
C ARG A 202 1.60 19.65 -8.56
N ASP A 203 0.85 20.64 -9.04
CA ASP A 203 0.72 21.93 -8.35
C ASP A 203 -0.02 21.79 -7.02
N GLU A 204 -1.08 20.96 -6.97
CA GLU A 204 -1.83 20.70 -5.74
C GLU A 204 -0.98 19.98 -4.69
N ILE A 205 -0.21 18.96 -5.08
CA ILE A 205 0.71 18.25 -4.18
C ILE A 205 1.79 19.20 -3.65
N GLY A 206 2.38 20.04 -4.52
CA GLY A 206 3.40 21.02 -4.12
C GLY A 206 2.87 22.01 -3.07
N ARG A 207 1.63 22.49 -3.24
CA ARG A 207 0.95 23.31 -2.22
C ARG A 207 0.71 22.53 -0.92
N GLY A 208 0.18 21.31 -1.02
CA GLY A 208 -0.07 20.44 0.13
C GLY A 208 1.18 20.12 0.96
N ILE A 209 2.33 19.93 0.30
CA ILE A 209 3.63 19.77 0.95
C ILE A 209 3.98 21.02 1.76
N THR A 210 3.87 22.20 1.15
CA THR A 210 4.22 23.47 1.80
C THR A 210 3.31 23.78 3.00
N GLU A 211 2.04 23.40 2.93
CA GLU A 211 1.06 23.59 4.01
C GLU A 211 1.27 22.60 5.18
N THR A 212 1.77 21.39 4.92
CA THR A 212 1.73 20.29 5.90
C THR A 212 3.09 19.99 6.51
N TRP A 213 4.17 20.09 5.71
CA TRP A 213 5.54 19.84 6.15
C TRP A 213 6.19 21.15 6.62
N PRO A 214 6.48 21.32 7.92
CA PRO A 214 6.90 22.62 8.47
C PRO A 214 8.17 23.20 7.84
N ARG A 215 9.07 22.34 7.35
CA ARG A 215 10.34 22.77 6.74
C ARG A 215 10.21 23.10 5.25
N GLY A 216 9.10 22.69 4.62
CA GLY A 216 8.78 22.94 3.22
C GLY A 216 9.70 22.24 2.20
N VAL A 217 9.58 22.68 0.95
CA VAL A 217 10.36 22.18 -0.19
C VAL A 217 11.74 22.85 -0.20
N GLN A 218 12.79 22.05 -0.42
CA GLN A 218 14.16 22.50 -0.65
C GLN A 218 14.42 22.78 -2.13
N LYS A 219 14.02 21.85 -2.99
CA LYS A 219 14.19 21.92 -4.44
C LYS A 219 13.09 21.10 -5.09
N GLU A 220 12.69 21.49 -6.29
CA GLU A 220 11.79 20.69 -7.12
C GLU A 220 12.21 20.74 -8.60
N GLY A 221 11.76 19.78 -9.38
CA GLY A 221 12.01 19.73 -10.82
C GLY A 221 11.83 18.33 -11.42
N MET A 222 12.13 18.21 -12.71
CA MET A 222 12.06 16.91 -13.39
C MET A 222 13.20 15.99 -12.93
N TYR A 223 12.86 14.72 -12.75
CA TYR A 223 13.77 13.61 -12.50
C TYR A 223 13.40 12.46 -13.42
N GLY A 224 14.10 12.33 -14.55
CA GLY A 224 13.64 11.50 -15.67
C GLY A 224 12.24 11.96 -16.13
N GLU A 225 11.35 10.99 -16.34
CA GLU A 225 9.94 11.23 -16.70
C GLU A 225 9.02 11.52 -15.49
N SER A 226 9.60 11.76 -14.32
CA SER A 226 8.84 12.08 -13.09
C SER A 226 9.11 13.52 -12.64
N TYR A 227 8.23 14.06 -11.80
CA TYR A 227 8.46 15.32 -11.10
C TYR A 227 8.81 15.05 -9.64
N GLU A 228 9.90 15.63 -9.16
CA GLU A 228 10.45 15.39 -7.84
C GLU A 228 10.36 16.65 -6.96
N TRP A 229 9.90 16.48 -5.72
CA TRP A 229 10.08 17.43 -4.63
C TRP A 229 11.09 16.87 -3.65
N LYS A 230 12.21 17.58 -3.49
CA LYS A 230 13.15 17.37 -2.39
C LYS A 230 12.75 18.24 -1.21
N LEU A 231 12.49 17.63 -0.07
CA LEU A 231 12.02 18.30 1.14
C LEU A 231 13.20 18.74 2.02
N ARG A 232 13.04 19.83 2.78
CA ARG A 232 14.03 20.17 3.81
C ARG A 232 13.92 19.21 4.99
N GLY A 233 15.04 18.70 5.50
CA GLY A 233 15.07 17.70 6.57
C GLY A 233 14.95 16.27 6.03
N TYR A 234 14.54 15.33 6.88
CA TYR A 234 14.43 13.90 6.49
C TYR A 234 13.10 13.29 6.96
N PRO A 235 11.95 13.64 6.34
CA PRO A 235 10.63 13.15 6.76
C PRO A 235 10.52 11.62 6.74
N TRP A 236 11.23 10.93 5.86
CA TRP A 236 11.19 9.46 5.76
C TRP A 236 12.16 8.77 6.72
N LEU A 237 13.03 9.54 7.37
CA LEU A 237 13.91 9.10 8.46
C LEU A 237 13.61 9.90 9.74
N ALA A 238 12.36 10.34 9.89
CA ALA A 238 11.96 11.26 10.94
C ALA A 238 12.12 10.67 12.36
N GLU A 239 12.25 11.58 13.32
CA GLU A 239 12.34 11.29 14.75
C GLU A 239 11.40 12.20 15.53
N GLY A 240 11.10 11.79 16.76
CA GLY A 240 10.31 12.65 17.65
C GLY A 240 8.95 12.96 17.03
N THR A 241 8.56 14.23 17.07
CA THR A 241 7.31 14.74 16.51
C THR A 241 7.32 14.85 14.98
N ASP A 242 8.48 14.88 14.32
CA ASP A 242 8.54 14.93 12.86
C ASP A 242 7.91 13.67 12.22
N THR A 243 7.89 12.54 12.96
CA THR A 243 7.20 11.30 12.53
C THR A 243 5.69 11.47 12.36
N VAL A 244 5.09 12.41 13.09
CA VAL A 244 3.66 12.77 13.01
C VAL A 244 3.42 13.60 11.76
N ASP A 245 4.27 14.60 11.52
CA ASP A 245 4.17 15.49 10.36
C ASP A 245 4.39 14.74 9.04
N ALA A 246 5.31 13.77 9.00
CA ALA A 246 5.53 12.91 7.82
C ALA A 246 4.27 12.07 7.47
N ARG A 247 3.57 11.54 8.47
CA ARG A 247 2.35 10.74 8.25
C ARG A 247 1.15 11.59 7.85
N MET A 248 1.01 12.79 8.43
CA MET A 248 0.02 13.77 7.98
C MET A 248 0.29 14.26 6.57
N LEU A 249 1.56 14.41 6.17
CA LEU A 249 1.92 14.77 4.80
C LEU A 249 1.45 13.70 3.80
N VAL A 250 1.69 12.43 4.08
CA VAL A 250 1.15 11.34 3.23
C VAL A 250 -0.38 11.36 3.21
N GLY A 251 -1.03 11.56 4.36
CA GLY A 251 -2.50 11.71 4.43
C GLY A 251 -3.01 12.89 3.60
N ARG A 252 -2.32 14.03 3.62
CA ARG A 252 -2.64 15.21 2.81
C ARG A 252 -2.52 14.92 1.32
N ILE A 253 -1.46 14.22 0.90
CA ILE A 253 -1.26 13.81 -0.49
C ILE A 253 -2.40 12.89 -0.95
N VAL A 254 -2.76 11.88 -0.14
CA VAL A 254 -3.90 10.99 -0.44
C VAL A 254 -5.20 11.80 -0.57
N GLY A 255 -5.47 12.72 0.36
CA GLY A 255 -6.67 13.56 0.31
C GLY A 255 -6.70 14.47 -0.92
N ILE A 256 -5.57 15.05 -1.31
CA ILE A 256 -5.44 15.84 -2.55
C ILE A 256 -5.76 14.96 -3.77
N MET A 257 -5.18 13.77 -3.86
CA MET A 257 -5.45 12.86 -4.98
C MET A 257 -6.93 12.47 -5.05
N GLN A 258 -7.58 12.20 -3.91
CA GLN A 258 -9.03 11.96 -3.85
C GLN A 258 -9.84 13.17 -4.33
N SER A 259 -9.43 14.39 -3.95
CA SER A 259 -10.04 15.64 -4.40
C SER A 259 -9.97 15.83 -5.93
N LEU A 260 -8.98 15.20 -6.56
CA LEU A 260 -8.77 15.20 -8.01
C LEU A 260 -9.49 14.03 -8.72
N GLY A 261 -10.25 13.22 -7.97
CA GLY A 261 -10.97 12.05 -8.49
C GLY A 261 -10.13 10.77 -8.55
N PHE A 262 -8.91 10.78 -8.03
CA PHE A 262 -8.10 9.58 -7.96
C PHE A 262 -8.44 8.74 -6.73
N GLU A 263 -8.52 7.43 -6.90
CA GLU A 263 -8.57 6.47 -5.83
C GLU A 263 -7.16 5.91 -5.56
N LEU A 264 -6.78 5.82 -4.28
CA LEU A 264 -5.58 5.11 -3.87
C LEU A 264 -5.76 3.62 -4.12
N MET A 265 -4.78 2.98 -4.74
CA MET A 265 -4.70 1.54 -4.95
C MET A 265 -3.81 0.89 -3.88
N PRO A 266 -3.85 -0.45 -3.72
CA PRO A 266 -2.94 -1.15 -2.80
C PRO A 266 -1.46 -0.81 -3.04
N LYS A 267 -0.66 -0.77 -1.98
CA LYS A 267 0.79 -0.49 -2.08
C LYS A 267 1.51 -1.54 -2.92
N VAL A 268 2.54 -1.15 -3.66
CA VAL A 268 3.38 -2.10 -4.38
C VAL A 268 4.84 -1.96 -3.95
N ASP A 269 5.41 -3.06 -3.46
CA ASP A 269 6.82 -3.18 -3.09
C ASP A 269 7.57 -3.94 -4.18
N CYS A 270 8.32 -3.20 -4.99
CA CYS A 270 8.96 -3.73 -6.19
C CYS A 270 10.45 -4.07 -6.00
N SER A 271 11.15 -3.52 -5.00
CA SER A 271 12.59 -3.74 -4.84
C SER A 271 12.96 -4.69 -3.71
N GLY A 272 12.05 -4.90 -2.76
CA GLY A 272 12.23 -5.81 -1.63
C GLY A 272 13.36 -5.40 -0.68
N LYS A 273 13.86 -4.15 -0.80
CA LYS A 273 14.87 -3.62 0.12
C LYS A 273 14.19 -3.30 1.44
N LEU A 274 14.91 -3.55 2.52
CA LEU A 274 14.37 -3.34 3.87
C LEU A 274 14.07 -1.88 4.17
N ALA A 275 14.76 -0.93 3.53
CA ALA A 275 14.50 0.50 3.68
C ALA A 275 13.50 1.05 2.64
N ASP A 276 12.85 0.17 1.85
CA ASP A 276 11.87 0.62 0.86
C ASP A 276 10.65 1.24 1.54
N LEU A 277 10.25 2.36 0.95
CA LEU A 277 9.02 3.06 1.24
C LEU A 277 7.96 2.66 0.20
N SER A 278 6.69 2.75 0.56
CA SER A 278 5.62 2.31 -0.34
C SER A 278 5.55 3.15 -1.61
N PHE A 279 5.41 2.47 -2.74
CA PHE A 279 4.94 3.07 -3.98
C PHE A 279 3.41 3.11 -3.97
N MET A 280 2.85 4.32 -3.86
CA MET A 280 1.42 4.55 -3.89
C MET A 280 0.96 4.67 -5.34
N MET A 281 0.00 3.85 -5.74
CA MET A 281 -0.61 3.91 -7.05
C MET A 281 -1.98 4.55 -6.96
N PHE A 282 -2.32 5.37 -7.95
CA PHE A 282 -3.57 6.10 -8.02
C PHE A 282 -4.23 5.85 -9.35
N ARG A 283 -5.53 5.55 -9.32
CA ARG A 283 -6.37 5.36 -10.52
C ARG A 283 -7.45 6.42 -10.53
N ARG A 284 -7.69 7.06 -11.67
CA ARG A 284 -8.83 7.96 -11.88
C ARG A 284 -9.70 7.42 -12.99
N PRO A 285 -10.88 6.84 -12.66
CA PRO A 285 -11.82 6.43 -13.69
C PRO A 285 -12.27 7.63 -14.55
N PRO A 286 -12.67 7.42 -15.81
CA PRO A 286 -13.05 8.50 -16.73
C PRO A 286 -14.21 9.37 -16.22
N THR A 287 -15.08 8.79 -15.41
CA THR A 287 -16.27 9.42 -14.82
C THR A 287 -15.99 10.10 -13.48
N ALA A 288 -14.75 10.05 -12.98
CA ALA A 288 -14.41 10.61 -11.69
C ALA A 288 -14.53 12.13 -11.68
N LEU A 289 -15.19 12.65 -10.64
CA LEU A 289 -15.39 14.07 -10.42
C LEU A 289 -14.39 14.60 -9.40
N ARG A 290 -13.99 15.86 -9.57
CA ARG A 290 -13.23 16.59 -8.55
C ARG A 290 -14.15 16.94 -7.38
N THR A 291 -13.64 16.76 -6.17
CA THR A 291 -14.32 17.11 -4.93
C THR A 291 -13.45 18.08 -4.15
N LEU A 292 -13.95 19.29 -3.91
CA LEU A 292 -13.23 20.31 -3.13
C LEU A 292 -14.07 20.69 -1.89
N PRO A 293 -13.43 20.92 -0.72
CA PRO A 293 -11.99 20.79 -0.45
C PRO A 293 -11.52 19.32 -0.41
N PRO A 294 -10.19 19.06 -0.41
CA PRO A 294 -9.68 17.71 -0.22
C PRO A 294 -10.25 17.03 1.03
N PRO A 295 -10.78 15.81 0.93
CA PRO A 295 -11.36 15.12 2.06
C PRO A 295 -10.30 14.82 3.13
N PRO A 296 -10.71 14.74 4.42
CA PRO A 296 -9.81 14.31 5.48
C PRO A 296 -9.40 12.85 5.27
N VAL A 297 -8.12 12.57 5.50
CA VAL A 297 -7.57 11.21 5.54
C VAL A 297 -7.05 10.96 6.95
N LEU A 298 -7.58 9.94 7.60
CA LEU A 298 -7.15 9.52 8.92
C LEU A 298 -6.02 8.50 8.79
N CYS A 299 -4.97 8.65 9.57
CA CYS A 299 -3.89 7.68 9.66
C CYS A 299 -3.82 7.10 11.08
N LEU A 300 -3.79 5.77 11.14
CA LEU A 300 -3.51 4.95 12.32
C LEU A 300 -2.11 4.37 12.17
N SER A 301 -1.23 4.63 13.12
CA SER A 301 0.16 4.17 13.04
C SER A 301 0.62 3.51 14.33
N LEU A 302 1.45 2.47 14.19
CA LEU A 302 1.99 1.68 15.30
C LEU A 302 3.41 2.14 15.59
N HIS A 303 3.68 2.59 16.81
CA HIS A 303 4.93 3.24 17.19
C HIS A 303 5.57 2.53 18.37
N THR A 304 6.90 2.43 18.35
CA THR A 304 7.67 1.68 19.37
C THR A 304 7.02 0.33 19.64
N TYR A 305 7.01 -0.21 20.85
CA TYR A 305 6.46 -1.53 21.10
C TYR A 305 5.00 -1.52 21.54
N ASP A 306 4.45 -0.35 21.85
CA ASP A 306 3.20 -0.25 22.61
C ASP A 306 2.39 1.03 22.37
N ARG A 307 2.73 1.81 21.34
CA ARG A 307 2.03 3.06 21.05
C ARG A 307 1.23 2.95 19.78
N VAL A 308 0.05 3.55 19.82
CA VAL A 308 -0.78 3.75 18.65
C VAL A 308 -1.02 5.25 18.52
N ARG A 309 -0.88 5.78 17.30
CA ARG A 309 -1.11 7.20 17.02
C ARG A 309 -2.15 7.39 15.93
N PHE A 310 -3.06 8.33 16.19
CA PHE A 310 -4.03 8.83 15.23
C PHE A 310 -3.58 10.21 14.74
N THR A 311 -3.50 10.37 13.42
CA THR A 311 -3.14 11.63 12.78
C THR A 311 -4.09 11.95 11.64
N CYS A 312 -4.52 13.20 11.56
CA CYS A 312 -5.27 13.76 10.43
C CYS A 312 -4.90 15.24 10.32
N THR A 313 -4.97 15.80 9.11
CA THR A 313 -4.81 17.25 8.93
C THR A 313 -5.94 18.05 9.59
N ASP A 314 -7.10 17.43 9.79
CA ASP A 314 -8.20 17.99 10.58
C ASP A 314 -8.17 17.42 12.01
N THR A 315 -7.84 18.26 12.99
CA THR A 315 -7.75 17.85 14.40
C THR A 315 -9.11 17.44 14.97
N LYS A 316 -10.22 17.99 14.45
CA LYS A 316 -11.57 17.62 14.90
C LYS A 316 -11.89 16.17 14.57
N VAL A 317 -11.40 15.68 13.44
CA VAL A 317 -11.52 14.26 13.06
C VAL A 317 -10.79 13.37 14.07
N VAL A 318 -9.59 13.77 14.52
CA VAL A 318 -8.83 13.00 15.52
C VAL A 318 -9.58 12.96 16.86
N GLU A 319 -10.15 14.09 17.29
CA GLU A 319 -10.95 14.17 18.51
C GLU A 319 -12.22 13.32 18.43
N GLU A 320 -12.96 13.37 17.33
CA GLU A 320 -14.16 12.56 17.09
C GLU A 320 -13.85 11.05 17.19
N VAL A 321 -12.86 10.60 16.42
CA VAL A 321 -12.44 9.21 16.36
C VAL A 321 -11.93 8.71 17.71
N SER A 322 -11.20 9.56 18.44
CA SER A 322 -10.55 9.18 19.68
C SER A 322 -11.51 8.65 20.74
N SER A 323 -12.67 9.28 20.86
CA SER A 323 -13.66 8.93 21.89
C SER A 323 -14.26 7.55 21.62
N ARG A 324 -14.62 7.28 20.35
CA ARG A 324 -15.18 5.98 19.95
C ARG A 324 -14.15 4.87 20.08
N VAL A 325 -12.94 5.08 19.56
CA VAL A 325 -11.89 4.06 19.62
C VAL A 325 -11.46 3.79 21.07
N ARG A 326 -11.33 4.82 21.91
CA ARG A 326 -11.00 4.61 23.32
C ARG A 326 -12.05 3.74 24.03
N ALA A 327 -13.33 3.94 23.72
CA ALA A 327 -14.44 3.17 24.28
C ALA A 327 -14.48 1.71 23.78
N SER A 328 -13.99 1.44 22.57
CA SER A 328 -13.90 0.07 22.05
C SER A 328 -12.69 -0.70 22.58
N LEU A 329 -11.66 -0.02 23.09
CA LEU A 329 -10.45 -0.66 23.63
C LEU A 329 -10.56 -1.14 25.09
N GLY A 330 -11.78 -1.47 25.53
CA GLY A 330 -12.08 -2.05 26.84
C GLY A 330 -13.39 -2.84 26.83
N PRO A 331 -13.88 -3.27 28.01
CA PRO A 331 -15.14 -4.01 28.10
C PRO A 331 -16.35 -3.21 27.56
N PRO A 332 -17.29 -3.83 26.84
CA PRO A 332 -17.41 -5.27 26.59
C PRO A 332 -16.67 -5.80 25.36
N HIS A 333 -16.07 -4.93 24.54
CA HIS A 333 -15.45 -5.32 23.26
C HIS A 333 -14.14 -6.09 23.46
N LEU A 334 -13.34 -5.70 24.46
CA LEU A 334 -12.16 -6.41 24.91
C LEU A 334 -12.35 -6.90 26.35
N PRO A 335 -11.75 -8.03 26.75
CA PRO A 335 -11.90 -8.58 28.10
C PRO A 335 -11.29 -7.69 29.18
N VAL A 336 -10.34 -6.82 28.80
CA VAL A 336 -9.65 -5.88 29.69
C VAL A 336 -9.51 -4.54 28.99
N ASP A 337 -9.44 -3.46 29.78
CA ASP A 337 -9.06 -2.14 29.26
C ASP A 337 -7.57 -2.15 28.93
N VAL A 338 -7.26 -2.08 27.64
CA VAL A 338 -5.87 -2.19 27.19
C VAL A 338 -5.15 -0.84 27.17
N VAL A 339 -5.86 0.29 27.32
CA VAL A 339 -5.26 1.63 27.23
C VAL A 339 -4.78 2.10 28.59
N GLU A 340 -3.45 2.12 28.78
CA GLU A 340 -2.83 2.56 30.04
C GLU A 340 -2.82 4.08 30.19
N SER A 341 -2.67 4.81 29.08
CA SER A 341 -2.66 6.27 29.08
C SER A 341 -2.96 6.80 27.69
N SER A 342 -3.52 8.01 27.63
CA SER A 342 -3.65 8.80 26.41
C SER A 342 -2.98 10.16 26.57
N ARG A 343 -2.38 10.67 25.50
CA ARG A 343 -1.78 12.02 25.48
C ARG A 343 -1.71 12.56 24.06
N TRP A 344 -1.56 13.87 23.96
CA TRP A 344 -1.11 14.48 22.71
C TRP A 344 0.41 14.32 22.56
N TYR A 345 0.83 13.90 21.36
CA TYR A 345 2.22 13.79 20.96
C TYR A 345 2.39 14.57 19.66
N GLY A 346 2.89 15.81 19.76
CA GLY A 346 2.78 16.77 18.66
C GLY A 346 1.31 16.98 18.29
N ARG A 347 0.98 16.80 16.99
CA ARG A 347 -0.39 16.87 16.46
C ARG A 347 -1.12 15.53 16.41
N ALA A 348 -0.55 14.48 17.00
CA ALA A 348 -1.14 13.15 17.05
C ALA A 348 -1.76 12.89 18.43
N LEU A 349 -2.89 12.20 18.46
CA LEU A 349 -3.33 11.56 19.68
C LEU A 349 -2.63 10.21 19.81
N GLU A 350 -1.95 9.99 20.94
CA GLU A 350 -1.22 8.76 21.24
C GLU A 350 -1.90 7.99 22.37
N PHE A 351 -2.13 6.69 22.15
CA PHE A 351 -2.49 5.72 23.17
C PHE A 351 -1.30 4.84 23.52
N LYS A 352 -1.11 4.58 24.82
CA LYS A 352 -0.26 3.51 25.34
C LYS A 352 -1.09 2.26 25.52
N ILE A 353 -0.71 1.18 24.86
CA ILE A 353 -1.37 -0.12 24.96
C ILE A 353 -0.57 -1.01 25.91
N SER A 354 -1.25 -1.66 26.85
CA SER A 354 -0.61 -2.59 27.79
C SER A 354 -0.02 -3.81 27.09
N GLY A 355 1.05 -4.38 27.68
CA GLY A 355 1.62 -5.66 27.26
C GLY A 355 2.48 -5.66 25.99
N TRP A 356 2.87 -4.49 25.48
CA TRP A 356 3.76 -4.34 24.32
C TRP A 356 3.36 -5.14 23.07
N PRO A 357 2.14 -4.94 22.56
CA PRO A 357 1.56 -5.75 21.48
C PRO A 357 2.30 -5.63 20.14
N PHE A 358 3.17 -4.64 19.95
CA PHE A 358 3.90 -4.45 18.69
C PHE A 358 5.39 -4.80 18.84
N HIS A 359 5.78 -5.48 19.91
CA HIS A 359 7.16 -5.85 20.16
C HIS A 359 7.73 -6.80 19.09
N GLY A 360 9.04 -6.77 18.86
CA GLY A 360 9.69 -7.59 17.83
C GLY A 360 9.69 -9.10 18.13
N MET A 361 9.73 -9.49 19.40
CA MET A 361 9.67 -10.89 19.86
C MET A 361 8.25 -11.23 20.30
N MET A 362 7.38 -11.53 19.33
CA MET A 362 5.99 -11.91 19.61
C MET A 362 5.87 -13.42 19.76
N CYS A 363 5.23 -13.89 20.84
CA CYS A 363 4.67 -15.24 20.86
C CYS A 363 3.28 -15.23 20.19
N SER A 364 2.72 -16.41 19.91
CA SER A 364 1.40 -16.54 19.28
C SER A 364 0.30 -15.79 20.03
N GLN A 365 0.36 -15.77 21.37
CA GLN A 365 -0.62 -15.06 22.20
C GLN A 365 -0.54 -13.54 22.03
N THR A 366 0.67 -12.96 22.04
CA THR A 366 0.86 -11.52 21.82
C THR A 366 0.45 -11.12 20.40
N ALA A 367 0.71 -11.97 19.41
CA ALA A 367 0.29 -11.75 18.02
C ALA A 367 -1.24 -11.68 17.90
N LEU A 368 -1.95 -12.61 18.54
CA LEU A 368 -3.41 -12.60 18.60
C LEU A 368 -3.95 -11.37 19.34
N ALA A 369 -3.34 -10.98 20.46
CA ALA A 369 -3.73 -9.79 21.20
C ALA A 369 -3.55 -8.50 20.37
N ALA A 370 -2.43 -8.37 19.67
CA ALA A 370 -2.17 -7.25 18.78
C ALA A 370 -3.18 -7.19 17.62
N GLY A 371 -3.45 -8.34 17.00
CA GLY A 371 -4.46 -8.47 15.95
C GLY A 371 -5.85 -8.06 16.45
N LEU A 372 -6.26 -8.53 17.62
CA LEU A 372 -7.55 -8.18 18.22
C LEU A 372 -7.65 -6.67 18.49
N VAL A 373 -6.62 -6.06 19.09
CA VAL A 373 -6.59 -4.60 19.33
C VAL A 373 -6.70 -3.82 18.01
N ILE A 374 -5.97 -4.22 16.97
CA ILE A 374 -6.02 -3.56 15.66
C ILE A 374 -7.38 -3.72 15.00
N LEU A 375 -7.95 -4.93 14.98
CA LEU A 375 -9.27 -5.19 14.42
C LEU A 375 -10.36 -4.40 15.17
N THR A 376 -10.30 -4.33 16.51
CA THR A 376 -11.23 -3.53 17.31
C THR A 376 -11.15 -2.04 16.99
N MET A 377 -9.95 -1.51 16.70
CA MET A 377 -9.81 -0.12 16.23
C MET A 377 -10.38 0.05 14.82
N ILE A 378 -10.08 -0.86 13.89
CA ILE A 378 -10.59 -0.82 12.52
C ILE A 378 -12.12 -0.89 12.49
N ASP A 379 -12.73 -1.77 13.29
CA ASP A 379 -14.18 -1.89 13.41
C ASP A 379 -14.79 -0.60 13.98
N ALA A 380 -14.21 -0.04 15.04
CA ALA A 380 -14.65 1.23 15.61
C ALA A 380 -14.55 2.40 14.62
N LEU A 381 -13.53 2.41 13.77
CA LEU A 381 -13.39 3.38 12.69
C LEU A 381 -14.45 3.17 11.61
N ARG A 382 -14.72 1.91 11.23
CA ARG A 382 -15.76 1.56 10.25
C ARG A 382 -17.15 1.97 10.71
N GLU A 383 -17.47 1.80 11.98
CA GLU A 383 -18.74 2.27 12.57
C GLU A 383 -18.91 3.79 12.47
N LEU A 384 -17.80 4.54 12.44
CA LEU A 384 -17.77 5.99 12.18
C LEU A 384 -17.70 6.36 10.68
N GLY A 385 -17.85 5.38 9.80
CA GLY A 385 -17.83 5.54 8.34
C GLY A 385 -16.43 5.63 7.72
N TRP A 386 -15.37 5.30 8.47
CA TRP A 386 -14.00 5.28 7.94
C TRP A 386 -13.64 3.89 7.39
N GLU A 387 -13.20 3.85 6.14
CA GLU A 387 -12.77 2.61 5.50
C GLU A 387 -11.24 2.56 5.39
N LEU A 388 -10.65 1.43 5.80
CA LEU A 388 -9.24 1.15 5.57
C LEU A 388 -9.00 1.07 4.07
N LYS A 389 -8.11 1.93 3.55
CA LYS A 389 -7.82 1.99 2.12
C LYS A 389 -6.47 1.36 1.75
N ALA A 390 -5.44 1.62 2.55
CA ALA A 390 -4.12 1.05 2.37
C ALA A 390 -3.26 1.19 3.63
N SER A 391 -2.34 0.24 3.80
CA SER A 391 -1.29 0.25 4.78
C SER A 391 0.03 0.57 4.09
N LEU A 392 0.66 1.69 4.46
CA LEU A 392 1.79 2.27 3.76
C LEU A 392 3.04 2.35 4.64
N ASP A 393 4.19 2.03 4.06
CA ASP A 393 5.51 2.18 4.67
C ASP A 393 6.02 3.60 4.43
N VAL A 394 5.94 4.42 5.49
CA VAL A 394 6.31 5.86 5.46
C VAL A 394 7.71 6.11 5.99
N SER A 395 8.30 5.17 6.73
CA SER A 395 9.66 5.30 7.27
C SER A 395 10.64 4.30 6.65
N GLY A 396 11.80 4.81 6.24
CA GLY A 396 12.91 4.03 5.70
C GLY A 396 13.90 3.58 6.78
N LYS A 397 13.56 3.75 8.06
CA LYS A 397 14.45 3.44 9.17
C LYS A 397 14.64 1.95 9.34
N VAL A 398 15.91 1.54 9.39
CA VAL A 398 16.33 0.16 9.59
C VAL A 398 17.20 0.07 10.83
N ARG A 399 16.86 -0.86 11.71
CA ARG A 399 17.66 -1.18 12.89
C ARG A 399 18.47 -2.44 12.61
N THR A 400 19.74 -2.42 12.96
CA THR A 400 20.65 -3.57 12.85
C THR A 400 21.16 -3.94 14.23
N GLU A 401 20.97 -5.20 14.63
CA GLU A 401 21.46 -5.71 15.89
C GLU A 401 22.54 -6.75 15.66
N SER A 402 23.64 -6.65 16.40
CA SER A 402 24.72 -7.64 16.37
C SER A 402 24.49 -8.67 17.48
N HIS A 403 24.58 -9.95 17.14
CA HIS A 403 24.51 -11.07 18.08
C HIS A 403 25.90 -11.71 18.16
N ASN A 404 26.40 -11.87 19.38
CA ASN A 404 27.69 -12.50 19.63
C ASN A 404 27.45 -13.95 20.04
N ASN A 405 27.68 -14.91 19.15
CA ASN A 405 27.34 -16.32 19.39
C ASN A 405 28.36 -17.08 20.25
N GLY A 406 29.14 -16.39 21.09
CA GLY A 406 30.11 -16.99 22.01
C GLY A 406 31.34 -17.65 21.36
N ASN A 407 31.26 -18.07 20.10
CA ASN A 407 32.34 -18.75 19.35
C ASN A 407 33.14 -17.79 18.44
N GLY A 408 33.14 -16.48 18.73
CA GLY A 408 33.80 -15.48 17.89
C GLY A 408 33.09 -15.15 16.57
N ASN A 409 31.99 -15.84 16.25
CA ASN A 409 31.19 -15.56 15.06
C ASN A 409 30.10 -14.53 15.38
N ARG A 410 30.13 -13.38 14.70
CA ARG A 410 29.15 -12.29 14.84
C ARG A 410 28.10 -12.43 13.73
N SER A 411 26.85 -12.65 14.10
CA SER A 411 25.72 -12.54 13.16
C SER A 411 24.98 -11.24 13.40
N SER A 412 24.57 -10.53 12.37
CA SER A 412 23.69 -9.36 12.49
C SER A 412 22.31 -9.65 11.91
N THR A 413 21.30 -9.04 12.50
CA THR A 413 19.93 -9.08 11.98
C THR A 413 19.43 -7.65 11.81
N SER A 414 18.96 -7.33 10.60
CA SER A 414 18.41 -6.03 10.27
C SER A 414 16.89 -6.14 10.08
N TYR A 415 16.14 -5.16 10.58
CA TYR A 415 14.69 -5.10 10.43
C TYR A 415 14.18 -3.65 10.31
N LYS A 416 12.99 -3.45 9.72
CA LYS A 416 12.32 -2.13 9.67
C LYS A 416 12.01 -1.68 11.10
N GLU A 417 12.48 -0.49 11.46
CA GLU A 417 12.23 0.06 12.79
C GLU A 417 10.77 0.47 12.96
N ASP A 418 10.15 0.93 11.88
CA ASP A 418 8.75 1.36 11.87
C ASP A 418 7.86 0.32 11.19
N LEU A 419 6.62 0.18 11.68
CA LEU A 419 5.60 -0.64 11.03
C LEU A 419 4.80 0.20 10.03
N SER A 420 4.11 -0.47 9.12
CA SER A 420 3.22 0.15 8.15
C SER A 420 2.15 1.00 8.85
N SER A 421 1.81 2.15 8.26
CA SER A 421 0.77 3.05 8.74
C SER A 421 -0.50 2.88 7.92
N MET A 422 -1.62 2.64 8.59
CA MET A 422 -2.91 2.40 7.97
C MET A 422 -3.62 3.72 7.69
N TYR A 423 -4.06 3.92 6.44
CA TYR A 423 -4.76 5.12 5.97
C TYR A 423 -6.23 4.81 5.71
N PHE A 424 -7.09 5.63 6.29
CA PHE A 424 -8.54 5.50 6.22
C PHE A 424 -9.16 6.71 5.54
N VAL A 425 -10.19 6.44 4.77
CA VAL A 425 -10.95 7.45 4.01
C VAL A 425 -12.43 7.26 4.28
N ARG A 426 -13.20 8.35 4.26
CA ARG A 426 -14.66 8.25 4.23
C ARG A 426 -15.11 8.08 2.78
N PRO A 427 -15.84 7.02 2.42
CA PRO A 427 -16.42 6.90 1.09
C PRO A 427 -17.32 8.11 0.82
N SER A 428 -17.29 8.63 -0.40
CA SER A 428 -18.35 9.52 -0.86
C SER A 428 -19.69 8.77 -0.72
N PRO A 429 -20.78 9.42 -0.28
CA PRO A 429 -22.09 8.78 -0.28
C PRO A 429 -22.35 8.21 -1.67
N ARG A 430 -22.59 6.88 -1.77
CA ARG A 430 -23.08 6.27 -3.00
C ARG A 430 -24.41 6.96 -3.30
N ARG A 431 -24.45 7.77 -4.36
CA ARG A 431 -25.68 8.44 -4.80
C ARG A 431 -26.62 7.46 -5.46
#